data_AF-A0A1H9RVZ4-F1
#
_entry.id   AF-A0A1H9RVZ4-F1
#
_cell.length_a   1.000
_cell.length_b   1.000
_cell.length_c   1.000
_cell.angle_alpha   90.00
_cell.angle_beta   90.00
_cell.angle_gamma   90.00
#
_symmetry.space_group_name_H-M   'P 1'
#
loop_
_entity.id
_entity.type
_entity.pdbx_description
1 polymer ?
#
loop_
_entity_poly.entity_id
_entity_poly.type
_entity_poly.pdbx_seq_one_letter_code
_entity_poly.pdbx_strand_id
1 'polypeptide(L)'
;MTAKKPVPMRRSLRRRLRLEISSIDHLSPEAVTAFVDGEMSEAAQHRVRVHIVHCPQCREEVHTQRSAAEIVRGSNVEEGVRAPRGLVERLAQIALDPEAQQARNQPLHSPVDQAREGLENGMRSLFRRG
;
A
#
# COMPACT_ATOMS: atom_id res chain seq x y z
N MET A 1 -23.23 -15.13 46.07
CA MET A 1 -23.62 -13.94 45.28
C MET A 1 -22.35 -13.34 44.66
N THR A 2 -21.88 -13.88 43.53
CA THR A 2 -20.67 -13.36 42.87
C THR A 2 -21.09 -12.40 41.75
N ALA A 3 -20.84 -11.12 41.98
CA ALA A 3 -21.14 -10.04 41.04
C ALA A 3 -20.35 -10.22 39.73
N LYS A 4 -21.05 -10.34 38.60
CA LYS A 4 -20.44 -10.33 37.26
C LYS A 4 -19.95 -8.91 36.94
N LYS A 5 -18.62 -8.73 36.87
CA LYS A 5 -17.99 -7.46 36.45
C LYS A 5 -18.35 -7.12 34.99
N PRO A 6 -18.69 -5.85 34.67
CA PRO A 6 -19.08 -5.46 33.32
C PRO A 6 -17.88 -5.46 32.36
N VAL A 7 -18.10 -5.97 31.14
CA VAL A 7 -17.10 -6.02 30.07
C VAL A 7 -16.94 -4.62 29.44
N PRO A 8 -15.71 -4.11 29.23
CA PRO A 8 -15.50 -2.75 28.72
C PRO A 8 -15.93 -2.59 27.25
N MET A 9 -16.73 -1.54 27.00
CA MET A 9 -17.41 -1.21 25.73
C MET A 9 -16.48 -1.13 24.50
N ARG A 10 -15.18 -0.82 24.70
CA ARG A 10 -14.17 -0.68 23.62
C ARG A 10 -13.91 -1.96 22.82
N ARG A 11 -14.14 -3.15 23.41
CA ARG A 11 -14.02 -4.43 22.69
C ARG A 11 -15.15 -4.62 21.66
N SER A 12 -16.29 -3.97 21.84
CA SER A 12 -17.46 -4.10 20.95
C SER A 12 -17.29 -3.33 19.64
N LEU A 13 -16.66 -2.15 19.67
CA LEU A 13 -16.45 -1.33 18.47
C LEU A 13 -15.47 -2.00 17.49
N ARG A 14 -14.38 -2.60 18.00
CA ARG A 14 -13.47 -3.41 17.16
C ARG A 14 -14.16 -4.63 16.56
N ARG A 15 -15.12 -5.22 17.28
CA ARG A 15 -15.93 -6.34 16.77
C ARG A 15 -16.94 -5.85 15.73
N ARG A 16 -17.57 -4.68 15.91
CA ARG A 16 -18.48 -4.05 14.93
C ARG A 16 -17.76 -3.63 13.65
N LEU A 17 -16.62 -2.94 13.77
CA LEU A 17 -15.75 -2.61 12.62
C LEU A 17 -15.22 -3.88 11.91
N ARG A 18 -15.03 -4.98 12.64
CA ARG A 18 -14.71 -6.29 12.06
C ARG A 18 -15.93 -6.98 11.44
N LEU A 19 -17.14 -6.71 11.94
CA LEU A 19 -18.41 -7.25 11.44
C LEU A 19 -18.88 -6.51 10.16
N GLU A 20 -18.51 -5.24 9.98
CA GLU A 20 -18.82 -4.51 8.73
C GLU A 20 -17.98 -4.99 7.53
N ILE A 21 -16.92 -5.76 7.76
CA ILE A 21 -16.22 -6.55 6.71
C ILE A 21 -16.95 -7.89 6.48
N SER A 22 -18.08 -8.12 7.14
CA SER A 22 -18.81 -9.39 7.16
C SER A 22 -20.31 -9.14 7.05
N SER A 23 -20.75 -8.68 5.88
CA SER A 23 -21.97 -9.28 5.34
C SER A 23 -21.55 -10.67 4.87
N ILE A 24 -21.96 -11.67 5.64
CA ILE A 24 -21.50 -13.06 5.59
C ILE A 24 -21.85 -13.65 4.22
N ASP A 25 -20.86 -13.71 3.33
CA ASP A 25 -20.61 -14.75 2.29
C ASP A 25 -19.68 -14.22 1.18
N HIS A 26 -19.63 -12.90 0.99
CA HIS A 26 -18.86 -12.25 -0.09
C HIS A 26 -18.08 -11.03 0.38
N LEU A 27 -17.15 -10.56 -0.43
CA LEU A 27 -16.43 -9.31 -0.18
C LEU A 27 -17.41 -8.14 -0.31
N SER A 28 -17.24 -7.09 0.51
CA SER A 28 -17.98 -5.85 0.26
C SER A 28 -17.46 -5.19 -1.02
N PRO A 29 -18.28 -4.41 -1.74
CA PRO A 29 -17.83 -3.68 -2.92
C PRO A 29 -16.60 -2.80 -2.64
N GLU A 30 -16.55 -2.16 -1.49
CA GLU A 30 -15.43 -1.32 -1.05
C GLU A 30 -14.16 -2.15 -0.79
N ALA A 31 -14.30 -3.39 -0.33
CA ALA A 31 -13.18 -4.30 -0.17
C ALA A 31 -12.64 -4.77 -1.54
N VAL A 32 -13.51 -4.95 -2.54
CA VAL A 32 -13.13 -5.28 -3.91
C VAL A 32 -12.37 -4.12 -4.55
N THR A 33 -12.87 -2.89 -4.45
CA THR A 33 -12.18 -1.70 -4.99
C THR A 33 -10.83 -1.49 -4.32
N ALA A 34 -10.77 -1.47 -2.99
CA ALA A 34 -9.52 -1.31 -2.25
C ALA A 34 -8.49 -2.40 -2.56
N PHE A 35 -8.94 -3.63 -2.82
CA PHE A 35 -8.06 -4.73 -3.22
C PHE A 35 -7.49 -4.53 -4.64
N VAL A 36 -8.30 -4.07 -5.59
CA VAL A 36 -7.88 -3.81 -6.97
C VAL A 36 -6.94 -2.61 -7.06
N ASP A 37 -7.20 -1.57 -6.26
CA ASP A 37 -6.40 -0.35 -6.22
C ASP A 37 -5.12 -0.49 -5.37
N GLY A 38 -4.98 -1.59 -4.62
CA GLY A 38 -3.79 -1.88 -3.83
C GLY A 38 -3.72 -1.11 -2.50
N GLU A 39 -4.85 -0.59 -2.01
CA GLU A 39 -4.91 0.28 -0.83
C GLU A 39 -5.11 -0.50 0.49
N MET A 40 -5.06 -1.83 0.44
CA MET A 40 -5.19 -2.68 1.62
C MET A 40 -3.87 -2.91 2.34
N SER A 41 -3.92 -3.02 3.68
CA SER A 41 -2.81 -3.60 4.45
C SER A 41 -2.50 -5.03 3.97
N GLU A 42 -1.24 -5.46 4.06
CA GLU A 42 -0.79 -6.79 3.62
C GLU A 42 -1.62 -7.94 4.19
N ALA A 43 -1.94 -7.87 5.49
CA ALA A 43 -2.75 -8.87 6.16
C ALA A 43 -4.20 -8.91 5.63
N ALA A 44 -4.76 -7.78 5.20
CA ALA A 44 -6.09 -7.73 4.59
C ALA A 44 -6.07 -8.25 3.15
N GLN A 45 -5.06 -7.85 2.37
CA GLN A 45 -4.85 -8.33 1.01
C GLN A 45 -4.65 -9.85 0.96
N HIS A 46 -3.92 -10.43 1.92
CA HIS A 46 -3.78 -11.88 2.04
C HIS A 46 -5.12 -12.59 2.25
N ARG A 47 -5.99 -12.09 3.15
CA ARG A 47 -7.32 -12.68 3.38
C ARG A 47 -8.19 -12.63 2.11
N VAL A 48 -8.16 -11.53 1.37
CA VAL A 48 -8.89 -11.40 0.10
C VAL A 48 -8.38 -12.41 -0.92
N ARG A 49 -7.05 -12.56 -1.07
CA ARG A 49 -6.45 -13.56 -1.97
C ARG A 49 -6.92 -14.98 -1.66
N VAL A 50 -6.93 -15.37 -0.38
CA VAL A 50 -7.44 -16.67 0.03
C VAL A 50 -8.93 -16.81 -0.31
N HIS A 51 -9.74 -15.78 -0.04
CA HIS A 51 -11.17 -15.82 -0.31
C HIS A 51 -11.52 -16.00 -1.80
N ILE A 52 -10.90 -15.25 -2.71
CA ILE A 52 -11.21 -15.34 -4.16
C ILE A 52 -10.77 -16.67 -4.80
N VAL A 53 -9.87 -17.42 -4.14
CA VAL A 53 -9.53 -18.78 -4.56
C VAL A 53 -10.70 -19.73 -4.32
N HIS A 54 -11.46 -19.52 -3.25
CA HIS A 54 -12.56 -20.40 -2.85
C HIS A 54 -13.95 -19.88 -3.26
N CYS A 55 -14.09 -18.60 -3.59
CA CYS A 55 -15.35 -17.97 -3.97
C CYS A 55 -15.31 -17.49 -5.43
N PRO A 56 -16.02 -18.16 -6.38
CA PRO A 56 -16.02 -17.78 -7.79
C PRO A 56 -16.70 -16.42 -8.04
N GLN A 57 -17.75 -16.09 -7.29
CA GLN A 57 -18.45 -14.80 -7.43
C GLN A 57 -17.50 -13.62 -7.12
N CYS A 58 -16.82 -13.66 -5.98
CA CYS A 58 -15.87 -12.60 -5.62
C CYS A 58 -14.67 -12.53 -6.58
N ARG A 59 -14.32 -13.65 -7.22
CA ARG A 59 -13.30 -13.65 -8.28
C ARG A 59 -13.77 -12.90 -9.51
N GLU A 60 -15.02 -13.10 -9.92
CA GLU A 60 -15.64 -12.41 -11.06
C GLU A 60 -15.81 -10.91 -10.78
N GLU A 61 -16.22 -10.54 -9.57
CA GLU A 61 -16.32 -9.14 -9.15
C GLU A 61 -14.95 -8.45 -9.20
N VAL A 62 -13.89 -9.10 -8.69
CA VAL A 62 -12.51 -8.58 -8.78
C VAL A 62 -12.04 -8.48 -10.23
N HIS A 63 -12.39 -9.44 -11.09
CA HIS A 63 -12.05 -9.38 -12.51
C HIS A 63 -12.72 -8.18 -13.20
N THR A 64 -14.03 -8.03 -12.98
CA THR A 64 -14.82 -6.90 -13.50
C THR A 64 -14.24 -5.57 -13.06
N GLN A 65 -13.94 -5.42 -11.77
CA GLN A 65 -13.36 -4.21 -11.23
C GLN A 65 -11.95 -3.92 -11.79
N ARG A 66 -11.13 -4.95 -12.03
CA ARG A 66 -9.82 -4.78 -12.70
C ARG A 66 -9.95 -4.28 -14.13
N SER A 67 -10.88 -4.84 -14.90
CA SER A 67 -11.15 -4.38 -16.26
C SER A 67 -11.65 -2.94 -16.27
N ALA A 68 -12.55 -2.58 -15.36
CA ALA A 68 -13.00 -1.19 -15.21
C ALA A 68 -11.83 -0.25 -14.88
N ALA A 69 -10.98 -0.63 -13.92
CA ALA A 69 -9.81 0.17 -13.54
C ALA A 69 -8.79 0.30 -14.69
N GLU A 70 -8.64 -0.72 -15.53
CA GLU A 70 -7.79 -0.67 -16.72
C GLU A 70 -8.34 0.29 -17.77
N ILE A 71 -9.64 0.24 -18.05
CA ILE A 71 -10.30 1.18 -18.98
C ILE A 71 -10.07 2.62 -18.50
N VAL A 72 -10.32 2.91 -17.23
CA VAL A 72 -10.11 4.26 -16.66
C VAL A 72 -8.66 4.71 -16.80
N ARG A 73 -7.69 3.82 -16.54
CA ARG A 73 -6.27 4.13 -16.73
C ARG A 73 -5.92 4.37 -18.20
N GLY A 74 -6.55 3.65 -19.13
CA GLY A 74 -6.35 3.80 -20.58
C GLY A 74 -6.99 5.05 -21.18
N SER A 75 -8.01 5.62 -20.53
CA SER A 75 -8.70 6.84 -20.99
C SER A 75 -7.87 8.12 -20.87
N ASN A 76 -6.65 8.06 -20.34
CA ASN A 76 -5.73 9.20 -20.23
C ASN A 76 -5.17 9.74 -21.57
N VAL A 77 -5.60 9.15 -22.69
CA VAL A 77 -5.19 9.51 -24.05
C VAL A 77 -6.02 10.67 -24.61
N GLU A 78 -7.25 10.86 -24.13
CA GLU A 78 -8.12 11.95 -24.55
C GLU A 78 -7.67 13.29 -23.95
N GLU A 79 -7.69 14.37 -24.75
CA GLU A 79 -7.17 15.69 -24.36
C GLU A 79 -7.91 16.27 -23.13
N GLY A 80 -9.15 15.84 -22.85
CA GLY A 80 -9.90 16.27 -21.66
C GLY A 80 -9.54 15.56 -20.35
N VAL A 81 -8.86 14.41 -20.41
CA VAL A 81 -8.47 13.59 -19.24
C VAL A 81 -6.94 13.57 -19.05
N ARG A 82 -6.19 13.95 -20.08
CA ARG A 82 -4.73 14.02 -20.04
C ARG A 82 -4.22 15.24 -19.27
N ALA A 83 -3.07 15.09 -18.62
CA ALA A 83 -2.33 16.22 -18.08
C ALA A 83 -1.93 17.23 -19.19
N PRO A 84 -1.96 18.55 -18.94
CA PRO A 84 -1.56 19.56 -19.90
C PRO A 84 -0.12 19.35 -20.41
N ARG A 85 0.09 19.52 -21.73
CA ARG A 85 1.39 19.27 -22.38
C ARG A 85 2.56 20.02 -21.73
N GLY A 86 2.36 21.30 -21.43
CA GLY A 86 3.41 22.12 -20.78
C GLY A 86 3.80 21.64 -19.37
N LEU A 87 2.89 20.98 -18.64
CA LEU A 87 3.24 20.37 -17.35
C LEU A 87 4.08 19.10 -17.55
N VAL A 88 3.67 18.24 -18.49
CA VAL A 88 4.39 17.01 -18.82
C VAL A 88 5.82 17.33 -19.30
N GLU A 89 5.97 18.34 -20.15
CA GLU A 89 7.29 18.83 -20.59
C GLU A 89 8.15 19.30 -19.42
N ARG A 90 7.61 20.11 -18.51
CA ARG A 90 8.34 20.59 -17.32
C ARG A 90 8.75 19.44 -16.39
N LEU A 91 7.86 18.46 -16.15
CA LEU A 91 8.17 17.28 -15.35
C LEU A 91 9.27 16.42 -15.99
N ALA A 92 9.26 16.30 -17.32
CA ALA A 92 10.32 15.60 -18.05
C ALA A 92 11.68 16.28 -17.88
N GLN A 93 11.73 17.63 -17.85
CA GLN A 93 12.98 18.36 -17.58
C GLN A 93 13.51 18.12 -16.16
N ILE A 94 12.63 18.06 -15.14
CA ILE A 94 13.05 17.74 -13.76
C ILE A 94 13.69 16.35 -13.69
N ALA A 95 13.17 15.38 -14.46
CA ALA A 95 13.74 14.04 -14.49
C ALA A 95 15.14 13.98 -15.14
N LEU A 96 15.50 14.98 -15.96
CA LEU A 96 16.79 15.11 -16.62
C LEU A 96 17.76 16.03 -15.86
N ASP A 97 17.29 16.71 -14.83
CA ASP A 97 18.11 17.58 -14.00
C ASP A 97 19.21 16.74 -13.29
N PRO A 98 20.49 17.08 -13.46
CA PRO A 98 21.60 16.33 -12.87
C PRO A 98 21.55 16.28 -11.34
N GLU A 99 21.05 17.32 -10.67
CA GLU A 99 20.88 17.32 -9.21
C GLU A 99 19.77 16.36 -8.78
N ALA A 100 18.64 16.36 -9.50
CA ALA A 100 17.54 15.44 -9.26
C ALA A 100 17.95 13.97 -9.53
N GLN A 101 18.77 13.74 -10.54
CA GLN A 101 19.29 12.41 -10.88
C GLN A 101 20.27 11.90 -9.82
N GLN A 102 21.12 12.77 -9.27
CA GLN A 102 21.98 12.44 -8.13
C GLN A 102 21.18 12.10 -6.87
N ALA A 103 20.13 12.87 -6.57
CA ALA A 103 19.24 12.61 -5.44
C ALA A 103 18.50 11.26 -5.59
N ARG A 104 18.07 10.89 -6.80
CA ARG A 104 17.44 9.58 -7.07
C ARG A 104 18.39 8.40 -6.92
N ASN A 105 19.65 8.58 -7.31
CA ASN A 105 20.67 7.53 -7.26
C ASN A 105 21.36 7.44 -5.89
N GLN A 106 21.10 8.38 -4.97
CA GLN A 106 21.55 8.27 -3.60
C GLN A 106 20.70 7.22 -2.86
N PRO A 107 21.33 6.27 -2.15
CA PRO A 107 20.61 5.40 -1.24
C PRO A 107 19.85 6.26 -0.23
N LEU A 108 18.57 5.97 -0.03
CA LEU A 108 17.79 6.54 1.08
C LEU A 108 18.38 5.99 2.39
N HIS A 109 19.47 6.60 2.86
CA HIS A 109 20.07 6.24 4.14
C HIS A 109 19.18 6.77 5.26
N SER A 110 18.54 5.86 6.00
CA SER A 110 17.93 6.23 7.27
C SER A 110 19.03 6.76 8.21
N PRO A 111 18.75 7.77 9.06
CA PRO A 111 19.68 8.21 10.09
C PRO A 111 20.20 7.05 10.96
N VAL A 112 19.37 6.00 11.12
CA VAL A 112 19.73 4.78 11.85
C VAL A 112 20.76 3.95 11.09
N ASP A 113 20.65 3.84 9.77
CA ASP A 113 21.59 3.08 8.94
C ASP A 113 22.98 3.75 8.92
N GLN A 114 23.02 5.09 8.84
CA GLN A 114 24.27 5.85 8.92
C GLN A 114 24.97 5.68 10.27
N ALA A 115 24.20 5.72 11.37
CA ALA A 115 24.75 5.53 12.71
C ALA A 115 25.30 4.11 12.90
N ARG A 116 24.60 3.09 12.39
CA ARG A 116 25.04 1.69 12.42
C ARG A 116 26.31 1.48 11.61
N GLU A 117 26.35 1.98 10.38
CA GLU A 117 27.49 1.84 9.48
C GLU A 117 28.73 2.60 10.02
N GLY A 118 28.52 3.77 10.63
CA GLY A 118 29.57 4.49 11.35
C GLY A 118 30.16 3.69 12.51
N LEU A 119 29.32 3.01 13.29
CA LEU A 119 29.75 2.14 14.39
C LEU A 119 30.54 0.92 13.87
N GLU A 120 30.02 0.27 12.82
CA GLU A 120 30.63 -0.91 12.19
C GLU A 120 32.00 -0.58 11.56
N ASN A 121 32.11 0.56 10.88
CA ASN A 121 33.38 1.04 10.32
C ASN A 121 34.38 1.45 11.42
N GLY A 122 33.90 2.06 12.50
CA GLY A 122 34.69 2.35 13.70
C GLY A 122 35.27 1.08 14.32
N MET A 123 34.45 0.05 14.54
CA MET A 123 34.89 -1.24 15.06
C MET A 123 35.92 -1.90 14.13
N ARG A 124 35.68 -1.93 12.81
CA ARG A 124 36.64 -2.48 11.82
C ARG A 124 37.99 -1.77 11.82
N SER A 125 38.01 -0.45 12.07
CA SER A 125 39.26 0.32 12.12
C SER A 125 40.13 -0.03 13.35
N LEU A 126 39.50 -0.42 14.46
CA LEU A 126 40.19 -0.83 15.68
C LEU A 126 40.83 -2.21 15.54
N PHE A 127 40.22 -3.11 14.77
CA PHE A 127 40.75 -4.46 14.52
C PHE A 127 41.78 -4.54 13.37
N ARG A 128 41.99 -3.49 12.57
CA ARG A 128 42.97 -3.48 11.45
C ARG A 128 44.38 -2.98 11.88
N ARG A 129 44.51 -2.44 13.09
CA ARG A 129 45.81 -2.08 13.69
C ARG A 129 46.29 -3.23 14.59
N GLY A 130 46.79 -4.29 13.96
CA GLY A 130 47.46 -5.43 14.60
C GLY A 130 48.48 -6.00 13.64
#